data_AF-A0A929J0D0-F1
#
_entry.id   AF-A0A929J0D0-F1
#
_cell.length_a   1.000
_cell.length_b   1.000
_cell.length_c   1.000
_cell.angle_alpha   90.00
_cell.angle_beta   90.00
_cell.angle_gamma   90.00
#
_symmetry.space_group_name_H-M   'P 1'
#
loop_
_entity.id
_entity.type
_entity.pdbx_description
1 polymer ?
#
loop_
_entity_poly.entity_id
_entity_poly.type
_entity_poly.pdbx_seq_one_letter_code
_entity_poly.pdbx_strand_id
1 'polypeptide(L)'
;PSLNAKLAQVNKAVKSGTTLSKALQDNEAMTSTGHNLIRAGERAGELPRMLRSLSKLLEESGRTRMKRFLLLIEPIAILVIGGVIGVIITGVILAITSVNEVTF
;
A
#
# COMPACT_ATOMS: atom_id res chain seq x y z
N PRO A 1 -15.43 7.30 -4.41
CA PRO A 1 -16.41 6.31 -3.93
C PRO A 1 -15.73 5.25 -3.05
N SER A 2 -16.30 4.94 -1.88
CA SER A 2 -15.80 3.83 -1.04
C SER A 2 -15.89 2.51 -1.80
N LEU A 3 -14.94 1.59 -1.59
CA LEU A 3 -14.93 0.27 -2.24
C LEU A 3 -16.28 -0.46 -2.06
N ASN A 4 -16.90 -0.29 -0.89
CA ASN A 4 -18.22 -0.83 -0.56
C ASN A 4 -19.32 -0.33 -1.52
N ALA A 5 -19.30 0.94 -1.92
CA ALA A 5 -20.29 1.48 -2.86
C ALA A 5 -20.10 0.90 -4.27
N LYS A 6 -18.85 0.69 -4.71
CA LYS A 6 -18.54 0.03 -5.98
C LYS A 6 -19.01 -1.43 -5.98
N LEU A 7 -18.75 -2.17 -4.90
CA LEU A 7 -19.21 -3.56 -4.75
C LEU A 7 -20.74 -3.68 -4.69
N ALA A 8 -21.43 -2.70 -4.10
CA ALA A 8 -22.89 -2.66 -4.11
C ALA A 8 -23.44 -2.51 -5.55
N GLN A 9 -22.81 -1.67 -6.38
CA GLN A 9 -23.16 -1.54 -7.80
C GLN A 9 -22.85 -2.81 -8.59
N VAL A 10 -21.69 -3.44 -8.33
CA VAL A 10 -21.33 -4.74 -8.92
C VAL A 10 -22.38 -5.80 -8.61
N ASN A 11 -22.83 -5.89 -7.35
CA ASN A 11 -23.86 -6.84 -6.94
C ASN A 11 -25.18 -6.59 -7.69
N LYS A 12 -25.60 -5.33 -7.83
CA LYS A 12 -26.79 -4.95 -8.59
C LYS A 12 -26.65 -5.35 -10.07
N ALA A 13 -25.50 -5.11 -10.68
CA ALA A 13 -25.22 -5.48 -12.06
C ALA A 13 -25.28 -7.00 -12.25
N VAL A 14 -24.60 -7.78 -11.40
CA VAL A 14 -24.63 -9.25 -11.48
C VAL A 14 -26.05 -9.80 -11.33
N LYS A 15 -26.86 -9.24 -10.41
CA LYS A 15 -28.28 -9.61 -10.27
C LYS A 15 -29.13 -9.27 -11.50
N SER A 16 -28.74 -8.25 -12.27
CA SER A 16 -29.38 -7.90 -13.54
C SER A 16 -28.93 -8.76 -14.73
N GLY A 17 -28.05 -9.75 -14.50
CA GLY A 17 -27.59 -10.71 -15.51
C GLY A 17 -26.27 -10.34 -16.19
N THR A 18 -25.57 -9.29 -15.75
CA THR A 18 -24.22 -9.00 -16.24
C THR A 18 -23.21 -9.98 -15.65
N THR A 19 -22.17 -10.31 -16.41
CA THR A 19 -21.07 -11.15 -15.90
C THR A 19 -20.31 -10.43 -14.79
N LEU A 20 -19.81 -11.17 -13.80
CA LEU A 20 -19.03 -10.63 -12.70
C LEU A 20 -17.76 -9.93 -13.20
N SER A 21 -17.10 -10.50 -14.22
CA SER A 21 -15.93 -9.86 -14.85
C SER A 21 -16.24 -8.47 -15.38
N LYS A 22 -17.34 -8.32 -16.12
CA LYS A 22 -17.78 -7.05 -16.71
C LYS A 22 -18.24 -6.06 -15.63
N ALA A 23 -19.04 -6.51 -14.68
CA ALA A 23 -19.51 -5.67 -13.57
C ALA A 23 -18.35 -5.09 -12.75
N LEU A 24 -17.31 -5.89 -12.48
CA LEU A 24 -16.11 -5.43 -11.77
C LEU A 24 -15.25 -4.46 -12.60
N GLN A 25 -15.20 -4.67 -13.93
CA GLN A 25 -14.50 -3.79 -14.87
C GLN A 25 -15.17 -2.42 -14.94
N ASP A 26 -16.49 -2.38 -15.16
CA ASP A 26 -17.28 -1.16 -15.33
C ASP A 26 -17.26 -0.26 -14.08
N ASN A 27 -17.03 -0.85 -12.89
CA ASN A 27 -16.96 -0.14 -11.62
C ASN A 27 -15.52 0.16 -11.16
N GLU A 28 -14.50 -0.23 -11.94
CA GLU A 28 -13.07 -0.11 -11.58
C GLU A 28 -12.81 -0.59 -10.15
N ALA A 29 -13.40 -1.72 -9.78
CA ALA A 29 -13.36 -2.26 -8.43
C ALA A 29 -12.17 -3.20 -8.21
N MET A 30 -11.40 -3.50 -9.27
CA MET A 30 -10.36 -4.52 -9.26
C MET A 30 -9.17 -4.13 -10.16
N THR A 31 -8.01 -4.73 -9.92
CA THR A 31 -6.83 -4.57 -10.78
C THR A 31 -6.97 -5.37 -12.09
N SER A 32 -6.17 -5.02 -13.09
CA SER A 32 -6.13 -5.72 -14.39
C SER A 32 -5.88 -7.23 -14.24
N THR A 33 -4.95 -7.62 -13.35
CA THR A 33 -4.67 -9.03 -13.04
C THR A 33 -5.88 -9.73 -12.43
N GLY A 34 -6.57 -9.08 -11.48
CA GLY A 34 -7.78 -9.63 -10.87
C GLY A 34 -8.92 -9.82 -11.87
N HIS A 35 -9.11 -8.86 -12.78
CA HIS A 35 -10.09 -8.96 -13.85
C HIS A 35 -9.82 -10.16 -14.77
N ASN A 36 -8.57 -10.38 -15.17
CA ASN A 36 -8.20 -11.50 -16.05
C ASN A 36 -8.45 -12.86 -15.40
N LEU A 37 -8.14 -13.01 -14.10
CA LEU A 37 -8.41 -14.25 -13.36
C LEU A 37 -9.91 -14.52 -13.23
N ILE A 38 -10.71 -13.50 -12.94
CA ILE A 38 -12.16 -13.63 -12.84
C ILE A 38 -12.76 -13.98 -14.20
N ARG A 39 -12.36 -13.29 -15.27
CA ARG A 39 -12.82 -13.57 -16.64
C ARG A 39 -12.43 -14.97 -17.11
N ALA A 40 -11.24 -15.47 -16.77
CA ALA A 40 -10.82 -16.83 -17.07
C ALA A 40 -11.65 -17.86 -16.27
N GLY A 41 -11.84 -17.63 -14.97
CA GLY A 41 -12.65 -18.51 -14.12
C GLY A 41 -14.11 -18.56 -14.51
N GLU A 42 -14.68 -17.44 -14.95
CA GLU A 42 -16.06 -17.35 -15.41
C GLU A 42 -16.28 -18.09 -16.73
N ARG A 43 -15.32 -18.04 -17.66
CA ARG A 43 -15.36 -18.80 -18.93
C ARG A 43 -15.12 -20.30 -18.74
N ALA A 44 -14.27 -20.67 -17.78
CA ALA A 44 -13.92 -22.05 -17.49
C ALA A 44 -14.89 -22.73 -16.50
N GLY A 45 -15.85 -22.00 -15.93
CA GLY A 45 -16.72 -22.50 -14.85
C GLY A 45 -16.00 -22.70 -13.51
N GLU A 46 -14.72 -22.30 -13.40
CA GLU A 46 -13.88 -22.44 -12.21
C GLU A 46 -13.80 -21.15 -11.37
N LEU A 47 -14.85 -20.32 -11.40
CA LEU A 47 -14.88 -19.04 -10.69
C LEU A 47 -14.52 -19.15 -9.19
N PRO A 48 -14.99 -20.14 -8.42
CA PRO A 48 -14.61 -20.27 -7.00
C PRO A 48 -13.10 -20.48 -6.81
N ARG A 49 -12.47 -21.26 -7.71
CA ARG A 49 -11.02 -21.53 -7.67
C ARG A 49 -10.22 -20.29 -8.00
N MET A 50 -10.63 -19.54 -9.03
CA MET A 50 -9.95 -18.31 -9.43
C MET A 50 -10.10 -17.20 -8.40
N LEU A 51 -11.27 -17.05 -7.76
CA LEU A 51 -11.45 -16.12 -6.64
C LEU A 51 -10.57 -16.47 -5.44
N ARG A 52 -10.36 -17.77 -5.15
CA ARG A 52 -9.42 -18.20 -4.11
C ARG A 52 -7.98 -17.86 -4.47
N SER A 53 -7.58 -18.01 -5.74
CA SER A 53 -6.25 -17.59 -6.21
C SER A 53 -6.07 -16.08 -6.11
N LEU A 54 -7.08 -15.29 -6.50
CA LEU A 54 -7.08 -13.84 -6.37
C LEU A 54 -6.94 -13.41 -4.90
N SER A 55 -7.66 -14.05 -3.98
CA SER A 55 -7.54 -13.79 -2.54
C SER A 55 -6.12 -14.00 -2.05
N LYS A 56 -5.45 -15.10 -2.46
CA LYS A 56 -4.05 -15.35 -2.08
C LYS A 56 -3.11 -14.28 -2.62
N LEU A 57 -3.29 -13.89 -3.88
CA LEU A 57 -2.48 -12.83 -4.50
C LEU A 57 -2.63 -11.49 -3.78
N LEU A 58 -3.86 -11.12 -3.40
CA LEU A 58 -4.12 -9.88 -2.66
C LEU A 58 -3.55 -9.94 -1.23
N GLU A 59 -3.65 -11.08 -0.55
CA GLU A 59 -3.05 -11.28 0.77
C GLU A 59 -1.52 -11.16 0.70
N GLU A 60 -0.88 -11.81 -0.27
CA GLU A 60 0.57 -11.76 -0.47
C GLU A 60 1.06 -10.35 -0.86
N SER A 61 0.31 -9.67 -1.71
CA SER A 61 0.58 -8.26 -2.07
C SER A 61 0.47 -7.35 -0.85
N GLY A 62 -0.53 -7.58 0.00
CA GLY A 62 -0.72 -6.86 1.26
C GLY A 62 0.43 -7.10 2.25
N ARG A 63 0.83 -8.36 2.45
CA ARG A 63 1.97 -8.75 3.30
C ARG A 63 3.28 -8.13 2.80
N THR A 64 3.53 -8.17 1.49
CA THR A 64 4.71 -7.55 0.88
C THR A 64 4.73 -6.04 1.10
N ARG A 65 3.59 -5.37 0.93
CA ARG A 65 3.46 -3.92 1.16
C ARG A 65 3.71 -3.56 2.62
N MET A 66 3.16 -4.34 3.55
CA MET A 66 3.41 -4.17 4.99
C MET A 66 4.90 -4.34 5.32
N LYS A 67 5.53 -5.40 4.80
CA LYS A 67 6.96 -5.64 5.01
C LYS A 67 7.82 -4.48 4.49
N ARG A 68 7.52 -3.97 3.30
CA ARG A 68 8.22 -2.78 2.74
C ARG A 68 8.03 -1.55 3.61
N PHE A 69 6.82 -1.34 4.15
CA PHE A 69 6.57 -0.23 5.05
C PHE A 69 7.40 -0.34 6.33
N LEU A 70 7.48 -1.54 6.93
CA LEU A 70 8.33 -1.79 8.10
C LEU A 70 9.81 -1.57 7.81
N LEU A 71 10.30 -1.98 6.62
CA LEU A 71 11.69 -1.75 6.21
C LEU A 71 12.03 -0.26 6.06
N LEU A 72 11.05 0.62 5.80
CA LEU A 72 11.27 2.07 5.74
C LEU A 72 11.35 2.72 7.13
N ILE A 73 10.86 2.06 8.18
CA ILE A 73 10.93 2.60 9.55
C ILE A 73 12.39 2.69 10.02
N GLU A 74 13.21 1.70 9.67
CA GLU A 74 14.63 1.65 10.05
C GLU A 74 15.45 2.85 9.54
N PRO A 75 15.48 3.19 8.24
CA PRO A 75 16.21 4.37 7.75
C PRO A 75 15.64 5.68 8.30
N ILE A 76 14.33 5.77 8.53
CA ILE A 76 13.71 6.95 9.16
C ILE A 76 14.24 7.12 10.60
N ALA A 77 14.32 6.03 11.38
CA ALA A 77 14.85 6.07 12.73
C ALA A 77 16.31 6.55 12.74
N ILE A 78 17.14 6.09 11.81
CA ILE A 78 18.54 6.54 11.66
C ILE A 78 18.60 8.04 11.36
N LEU A 79 17.77 8.54 10.44
CA LEU A 79 17.71 9.98 10.11
C LEU A 79 17.28 10.83 11.30
N VAL A 80 16.30 10.36 12.08
CA VAL A 80 15.84 11.06 13.29
C VAL A 80 16.94 11.11 14.34
N ILE A 81 17.57 9.97 14.66
CA ILE A 81 18.65 9.90 15.63
C ILE A 81 19.85 10.75 15.17
N GLY A 82 20.25 10.61 13.90
CA GLY A 82 21.32 11.40 13.31
C GLY A 82 21.04 12.90 13.33
N GLY A 83 19.79 13.31 13.08
CA GLY A 83 19.36 14.70 13.19
C GLY A 83 19.47 15.25 14.61
N VAL A 84 19.01 14.49 15.61
CA VAL A 84 19.13 14.88 17.03
C VAL A 84 20.59 15.04 17.42
N ILE A 85 21.44 14.06 17.09
CA ILE A 85 22.87 14.11 17.36
C ILE A 85 23.52 15.29 16.66
N GLY A 86 23.16 15.54 15.40
CA GLY A 86 23.66 16.68 14.62
C GLY A 86 23.37 18.01 15.30
N VAL A 87 22.13 18.23 15.76
CA VAL A 87 21.74 19.44 16.49
C VAL A 87 22.56 19.61 17.77
N ILE A 88 22.77 18.53 18.53
CA ILE A 88 23.57 18.56 19.77
C ILE A 88 25.01 18.96 19.45
N ILE A 89 25.64 18.32 18.46
CA ILE A 89 27.04 18.59 18.09
C ILE A 89 27.21 20.04 17.62
N THR A 90 26.32 20.53 16.75
CA THR A 90 26.38 21.93 16.29
C THR A 90 26.26 22.90 17.46
N GLY A 91 25.37 22.64 18.43
CA GLY A 91 25.26 23.45 19.64
C GLY A 91 26.53 23.46 20.49
N VAL A 92 27.17 22.30 20.67
CA VAL A 92 28.44 22.18 21.41
C VAL A 92 29.57 22.93 20.70
N ILE A 93 29.71 22.79 19.37
CA ILE A 93 30.73 23.50 18.60
C ILE A 93 30.56 25.01 18.74
N LEU A 94 29.33 25.52 18.58
CA LEU A 94 29.05 26.95 18.73
C LEU A 94 29.40 27.46 20.13
N ALA A 95 29.10 26.70 21.18
CA ALA A 95 29.44 27.06 22.56
C ALA A 95 30.95 27.08 22.80
N ILE A 96 31.70 26.14 22.25
CA ILE A 96 33.17 26.13 22.35
C ILE A 96 33.76 27.34 21.61
N THR A 97 33.29 27.62 20.39
CA THR A 97 33.75 28.77 19.61
C THR A 97 33.44 30.09 20.31
N SER A 98 32.24 30.25 20.89
CA SER A 98 31.88 31.48 21.60
C SER A 98 32.74 31.73 22.84
N VAL A 99 33.07 30.69 23.61
CA VAL A 99 33.98 30.82 24.76
C VAL A 99 35.40 31.22 24.33
N ASN A 100 35.86 30.75 23.16
CA ASN A 100 37.20 31.05 22.67
C ASN A 100 37.33 32.49 22.12
N GLU A 101 36.27 33.09 21.59
CA GLU A 101 36.25 34.48 21.14
C GLU A 101 36.23 35.49 22.30
N VAL A 102 35.74 35.11 23.49
CA VAL A 102 35.64 36.00 24.66
C VAL A 102 37.01 36.28 25.33
N THR A 103 38.10 35.67 24.85
CA THR A 103 39.44 35.76 25.47
C THR A 103 40.41 36.71 24.73
N PHE A 104 39.92 37.63 23.89
CA PHE A 104 40.76 38.68 23.27
C PHE A 104 40.25 40.09 23.58
#